data_AF-A0A2S4Y7Q7-F1
#
_entry.id   AF-A0A2S4Y7Q7-F1
#
_cell.length_a   1.000
_cell.length_b   1.000
_cell.length_c   1.000
_cell.angle_alpha   90.00
_cell.angle_beta   90.00
_cell.angle_gamma   90.00
#
_symmetry.space_group_name_H-M   'P 1'
#
loop_
_entity.id
_entity.type
_entity.pdbx_description
1 polymer ?
#
loop_
_entity_poly.entity_id
_entity_poly.type
_entity_poly.pdbx_seq_one_letter_code
_entity_poly.pdbx_strand_id
1 'polypeptide(L)'
;MITGTPRAGARSRQLRRIADRRVRAERGSGQGHRTPLGPRRPGNRRGAPQRTSGAGGPGHTPAPEASTWGNRLAATAAMLPGLAAVAALIFTWVSVTQVSRELAISEQGQIADRYDRALERLDNDSATIRRGAVFSLQGIMEDFPRDQPKVIAMLAAHIRTHATKKLSTPEKAPDVQAALFVLTHRDPVHDGATRLDLRDAYLIGASLQGADLTKADLTGAVLTKSDLQDADLSGAILRRASLKQTKLQGAALSGADLTSAALTGANLTEADLTDARLDSADLKSTTLMHADLRNASLNKAGLRQADLTDADLGGASLVGADLAEAELGTVRLDDTVLTDVHRPEGDLPPSSPPPTSSPPTPSTDPRTRHP
;
A
#
# COMPACT_ATOMS: atom_id res chain seq x y z
N MET A 1 46.78 15.02 30.04
CA MET A 1 46.13 16.27 30.45
C MET A 1 45.37 16.83 29.25
N ILE A 2 44.06 17.14 29.43
CA ILE A 2 43.22 18.09 28.65
C ILE A 2 42.93 17.61 27.20
N THR A 3 41.72 17.46 26.63
CA THR A 3 40.28 17.77 26.88
C THR A 3 39.50 16.88 25.86
N GLY A 4 38.30 16.31 26.07
CA GLY A 4 37.03 16.88 26.48
C GLY A 4 36.11 17.15 25.26
N THR A 5 35.25 16.19 24.85
CA THR A 5 34.17 16.43 23.86
C THR A 5 32.78 16.11 24.46
N PRO A 6 31.75 16.96 24.25
CA PRO A 6 30.46 16.83 24.92
C PRO A 6 29.36 16.09 24.12
N ARG A 7 28.50 15.44 24.91
CA ARG A 7 27.16 14.86 24.67
C ARG A 7 26.38 15.27 23.41
N ALA A 8 26.01 14.25 22.61
CA ALA A 8 25.02 14.30 21.52
C ALA A 8 23.56 14.33 22.02
N GLY A 9 23.19 15.33 22.83
CA GLY A 9 21.84 15.47 23.40
C GLY A 9 21.10 16.76 23.05
N ALA A 10 21.73 17.69 22.34
CA ALA A 10 21.21 19.06 22.16
C ALA A 10 20.61 19.38 20.78
N ARG A 11 20.76 18.51 19.78
CA ARG A 11 20.27 18.77 18.40
C ARG A 11 18.82 18.31 18.13
N SER A 12 18.20 17.54 19.02
CA SER A 12 16.84 17.00 18.83
C SER A 12 15.70 17.93 19.26
N ARG A 13 15.99 19.03 19.98
CA ARG A 13 14.95 19.96 20.47
C ARG A 13 14.77 21.23 19.62
N GLN A 14 15.70 21.51 18.71
CA GLN A 14 15.66 22.71 17.87
C GLN A 14 14.91 22.48 16.54
N LEU A 15 14.80 21.22 16.09
CA LEU A 15 14.07 20.85 14.87
C LEU A 15 12.55 20.69 15.06
N ARG A 16 12.07 20.45 16.29
CA ARG A 16 10.63 20.38 16.58
C ARG A 16 9.89 21.72 16.61
N ARG A 17 10.60 22.86 16.75
CA ARG A 17 9.96 24.19 16.80
C ARG A 17 9.68 24.84 15.44
N ILE A 18 10.19 24.25 14.36
CA ILE A 18 10.01 24.78 12.99
C ILE A 18 8.81 24.12 12.28
N ALA A 19 8.43 22.90 12.67
CA ALA A 19 7.29 22.19 12.09
C ALA A 19 5.92 22.76 12.50
N ASP A 20 5.77 23.25 13.74
CA ASP A 20 4.48 23.71 14.26
C ASP A 20 4.02 25.09 13.75
N ARG A 21 4.88 25.85 13.06
CA ARG A 21 4.51 27.16 12.49
C ARG A 21 3.89 27.09 11.09
N ARG A 22 4.02 25.97 10.36
CA ARG A 22 3.44 25.84 9.01
C ARG A 22 2.01 25.32 8.98
N VAL A 23 1.54 24.64 10.03
CA VAL A 23 0.19 24.05 10.06
C VAL A 23 -0.91 25.07 10.43
N ARG A 24 -0.57 26.29 10.87
CA ARG A 24 -1.56 27.35 11.16
C ARG A 24 -1.78 28.38 10.06
N ALA A 25 -1.05 28.32 8.95
CA ALA A 25 -1.18 29.30 7.86
C ALA A 25 -2.16 28.88 6.76
N GLU A 26 -2.61 27.62 6.71
CA GLU A 26 -3.39 27.09 5.58
C GLU A 26 -4.90 26.87 5.87
N ARG A 27 -5.43 27.43 6.97
CA ARG A 27 -6.87 27.33 7.30
C ARG A 27 -7.64 28.66 7.29
N GLY A 28 -7.17 29.68 6.58
CA GLY A 28 -7.86 30.96 6.53
C GLY A 28 -7.67 31.72 5.23
N SER A 29 -8.43 31.36 4.18
CA SER A 29 -8.87 32.19 3.03
C SER A 29 -9.06 31.31 1.78
N GLY A 30 -10.09 31.45 0.95
CA GLY A 30 -11.23 32.34 0.97
C GLY A 30 -12.41 31.69 0.25
N GLN A 31 -13.60 32.17 0.61
CA GLN A 31 -14.88 31.86 -0.01
C GLN A 31 -14.89 32.28 -1.48
N GLY A 32 -15.39 31.38 -2.32
CA GLY A 32 -15.61 31.62 -3.74
C GLY A 32 -16.86 32.45 -4.01
N HIS A 33 -16.73 33.42 -4.91
CA HIS A 33 -17.85 33.98 -5.67
C HIS A 33 -17.64 33.67 -7.15
N ARG A 34 -18.49 32.77 -7.67
CA ARG A 34 -18.68 32.52 -9.09
C ARG A 34 -20.00 33.15 -9.50
N THR A 35 -19.94 34.10 -10.43
CA THR A 35 -21.08 34.58 -11.21
C THR A 35 -21.31 33.63 -12.38
N PRO A 36 -22.58 33.34 -12.75
CA PRO A 36 -22.90 32.99 -14.12
C PRO A 36 -23.95 33.94 -14.70
N LEU A 37 -23.64 34.54 -15.85
CA LEU A 37 -24.60 35.29 -16.66
C LEU A 37 -24.99 34.43 -17.88
N GLY A 38 -26.30 34.14 -17.96
CA GLY A 38 -27.00 33.59 -19.11
C GLY A 38 -28.31 34.37 -19.36
N PRO A 39 -28.96 34.21 -20.52
CA PRO A 39 -29.44 35.35 -21.33
C PRO A 39 -30.97 35.46 -21.43
N ARG A 40 -31.49 36.65 -21.84
CA ARG A 40 -32.54 36.88 -22.90
C ARG A 40 -33.27 38.25 -22.77
N ARG A 41 -33.53 38.84 -23.95
CA ARG A 41 -34.47 39.93 -24.33
C ARG A 41 -35.96 39.57 -24.06
N PRO A 42 -36.98 40.40 -24.41
CA PRO A 42 -37.13 41.87 -24.44
C PRO A 42 -38.49 42.35 -23.83
N GLY A 43 -38.72 43.66 -23.68
CA GLY A 43 -40.04 44.20 -23.30
C GLY A 43 -40.24 45.67 -23.66
N ASN A 44 -41.11 45.90 -24.64
CA ASN A 44 -41.53 47.18 -25.22
C ASN A 44 -42.74 47.75 -24.46
N ARG A 45 -42.88 49.09 -24.32
CA ARG A 45 -44.14 49.90 -24.28
C ARG A 45 -43.80 51.35 -23.87
N ARG A 46 -43.89 52.32 -24.80
CA ARG A 46 -45.06 53.17 -25.18
C ARG A 46 -45.54 54.12 -24.07
N GLY A 47 -45.45 55.42 -24.36
CA GLY A 47 -46.16 56.51 -23.70
C GLY A 47 -45.84 57.85 -24.37
N ALA A 48 -46.73 58.33 -25.23
CA ALA A 48 -46.69 59.60 -25.98
C ALA A 48 -47.34 60.75 -25.15
N PRO A 49 -47.75 61.88 -25.74
CA PRO A 49 -46.99 63.03 -26.26
C PRO A 49 -47.48 64.37 -25.67
N GLN A 50 -46.83 65.51 -25.98
CA GLN A 50 -47.56 66.76 -26.28
C GLN A 50 -46.71 67.84 -26.96
N ARG A 51 -47.42 68.62 -27.79
CA ARG A 51 -47.01 69.66 -28.75
C ARG A 51 -46.76 71.01 -28.09
N THR A 52 -45.99 71.88 -28.74
CA THR A 52 -46.37 73.25 -29.21
C THR A 52 -45.28 73.76 -30.16
N SER A 53 -45.61 74.06 -31.43
CA SER A 53 -45.85 75.38 -32.03
C SER A 53 -44.60 75.96 -32.72
N GLY A 54 -44.73 76.27 -34.01
CA GLY A 54 -43.68 76.87 -34.82
C GLY A 54 -43.81 78.39 -35.01
N ALA A 55 -42.73 79.00 -35.46
CA ALA A 55 -42.62 80.21 -36.28
C ALA A 55 -41.13 80.28 -36.73
N GLY A 56 -40.82 80.25 -38.03
CA GLY A 56 -40.49 81.46 -38.82
C GLY A 56 -38.97 81.51 -39.12
N GLY A 57 -38.58 81.40 -40.41
CA GLY A 57 -37.17 81.32 -40.86
C GLY A 57 -36.44 82.69 -40.89
N PRO A 58 -35.41 82.91 -41.75
CA PRO A 58 -34.66 81.99 -42.60
C PRO A 58 -33.11 82.13 -42.48
N GLY A 59 -32.38 81.18 -43.07
CA GLY A 59 -31.01 81.39 -43.54
C GLY A 59 -29.90 81.14 -42.53
N HIS A 60 -29.16 80.04 -42.72
CA HIS A 60 -27.70 80.03 -42.83
C HIS A 60 -27.26 78.62 -43.27
N THR A 61 -26.53 78.58 -44.38
CA THR A 61 -25.78 77.43 -44.89
C THR A 61 -24.89 76.80 -43.81
N PRO A 62 -24.92 75.47 -43.59
CA PRO A 62 -23.82 74.83 -42.89
C PRO A 62 -22.66 74.63 -43.87
N ALA A 63 -21.47 75.07 -43.44
CA ALA A 63 -20.19 74.79 -44.07
C ALA A 63 -19.96 73.26 -44.20
N PRO A 64 -19.15 72.80 -45.16
CA PRO A 64 -18.86 71.38 -45.30
C PRO A 64 -18.05 70.90 -44.08
N GLU A 65 -18.58 69.95 -43.32
CA GLU A 65 -17.82 69.25 -42.28
C GLU A 65 -16.60 68.57 -42.93
N ALA A 66 -15.43 69.05 -42.54
CA ALA A 66 -14.15 68.44 -42.84
C ALA A 66 -14.02 67.08 -42.12
N SER A 67 -13.65 66.06 -42.91
CA SER A 67 -12.88 64.87 -42.54
C SER A 67 -13.24 64.12 -41.23
N THR A 68 -14.36 63.39 -41.26
CA THR A 68 -14.64 62.26 -40.33
C THR A 68 -13.67 61.07 -40.45
N TRP A 69 -12.73 61.11 -41.41
CA TRP A 69 -11.65 60.13 -41.55
C TRP A 69 -10.54 60.30 -40.50
N GLY A 70 -10.26 61.54 -40.06
CA GLY A 70 -9.16 61.84 -39.13
C GLY A 70 -9.35 61.25 -37.72
N ASN A 71 -10.57 61.35 -37.18
CA ASN A 71 -10.89 60.83 -35.85
C ASN A 71 -11.11 59.30 -35.82
N ARG A 72 -11.51 58.70 -36.95
CA ARG A 72 -11.58 57.24 -37.11
C ARG A 72 -10.19 56.62 -37.26
N LEU A 73 -9.28 57.30 -37.95
CA LEU A 73 -7.86 56.92 -38.04
C LEU A 73 -7.14 57.07 -36.68
N ALA A 74 -7.44 58.13 -35.92
CA ALA A 74 -6.90 58.30 -34.56
C ALA A 74 -7.42 57.23 -33.58
N ALA A 75 -8.70 56.86 -33.66
CA ALA A 75 -9.29 55.78 -32.85
C ALA A 75 -8.69 54.39 -33.17
N THR A 76 -8.33 54.14 -34.43
CA THR A 76 -7.61 52.91 -34.81
C THR A 76 -6.15 52.91 -34.34
N ALA A 77 -5.49 54.07 -34.28
CA ALA A 77 -4.12 54.20 -33.79
C ALA A 77 -4.02 53.96 -32.27
N ALA A 78 -5.04 54.34 -31.50
CA ALA A 78 -5.09 54.18 -30.04
C ALA A 78 -5.29 52.71 -29.57
N MET A 79 -5.77 51.81 -30.44
CA MET A 79 -5.95 50.38 -30.12
C MET A 79 -4.67 49.55 -30.33
N LEU A 80 -3.72 50.05 -31.12
CA LEU A 80 -2.47 49.34 -31.45
C LEU A 80 -1.63 48.97 -30.21
N PRO A 81 -1.45 49.86 -29.20
CA PRO A 81 -0.69 49.51 -28.00
C PRO A 81 -1.39 48.42 -27.18
N GLY A 82 -2.73 48.47 -27.09
CA GLY A 82 -3.52 47.46 -26.39
C GLY A 82 -3.45 46.09 -27.05
N LEU A 83 -3.54 46.05 -28.38
CA LEU A 83 -3.36 44.83 -29.18
C LEU A 83 -1.94 44.24 -29.04
N ALA A 84 -0.91 45.10 -29.06
CA ALA A 84 0.47 44.69 -28.85
C ALA A 84 0.68 44.11 -27.44
N ALA A 85 0.09 44.71 -26.41
CA ALA A 85 0.15 44.22 -25.04
C ALA A 85 -0.56 42.86 -24.88
N VAL A 86 -1.72 42.67 -25.50
CA VAL A 86 -2.43 41.38 -25.50
C VAL A 86 -1.64 40.32 -26.26
N ALA A 87 -1.07 40.65 -27.42
CA ALA A 87 -0.23 39.73 -28.18
C ALA A 87 1.03 39.34 -27.40
N ALA A 88 1.66 40.29 -26.68
CA ALA A 88 2.79 40.01 -25.81
C ALA A 88 2.39 39.08 -24.65
N LEU A 89 1.25 39.30 -24.00
CA LEU A 89 0.75 38.43 -22.94
C LEU A 89 0.44 37.01 -23.44
N ILE A 90 -0.17 36.89 -24.62
CA ILE A 90 -0.41 35.58 -25.26
C ILE A 90 0.91 34.91 -25.61
N PHE A 91 1.86 35.65 -26.17
CA PHE A 91 3.18 35.13 -26.50
C PHE A 91 3.93 34.67 -25.25
N THR A 92 3.93 35.45 -24.17
CA THR A 92 4.50 35.07 -22.88
C THR A 92 3.78 33.85 -22.31
N TRP A 93 2.45 33.79 -22.37
CA TRP A 93 1.69 32.62 -21.92
C TRP A 93 2.05 31.36 -22.72
N VAL A 94 2.07 31.44 -24.05
CA VAL A 94 2.50 30.33 -24.93
C VAL A 94 3.94 29.94 -24.62
N SER A 95 4.87 30.89 -24.52
CA SER A 95 6.28 30.64 -24.25
C SER A 95 6.51 29.98 -22.88
N VAL A 96 5.84 30.46 -21.83
CA VAL A 96 5.86 29.84 -20.49
C VAL A 96 5.28 28.43 -20.54
N THR A 97 4.19 28.21 -21.27
CA THR A 97 3.62 26.85 -21.42
C THR A 97 4.53 25.92 -22.22
N GLN A 98 5.30 26.43 -23.19
CA GLN A 98 6.29 25.65 -23.93
C GLN A 98 7.47 25.26 -23.03
N VAL A 99 8.08 26.22 -22.32
CA VAL A 99 9.19 25.97 -21.40
C VAL A 99 8.79 25.02 -20.27
N SER A 100 7.58 25.16 -19.72
CA SER A 100 7.09 24.24 -18.69
C SER A 100 6.89 22.81 -19.20
N ARG A 101 6.49 22.61 -20.47
CA ARG A 101 6.45 21.27 -21.09
C ARG A 101 7.85 20.71 -21.31
N GLU A 102 8.80 21.56 -21.70
CA GLU A 102 10.20 21.17 -21.93
C GLU A 102 10.89 20.74 -20.62
N LEU A 103 10.62 21.43 -19.51
CA LEU A 103 11.07 21.00 -18.18
C LEU A 103 10.48 19.65 -17.78
N ALA A 104 9.18 19.43 -18.01
CA ALA A 104 8.53 18.17 -17.68
C ALA A 104 9.10 16.99 -18.50
N ILE A 105 9.46 17.22 -19.76
CA ILE A 105 10.13 16.22 -20.62
C ILE A 105 11.55 15.95 -20.12
N SER A 106 12.29 16.97 -19.67
CA SER A 106 13.64 16.81 -19.12
C SER A 106 13.65 16.01 -17.82
N GLU A 107 12.74 16.31 -16.88
CA GLU A 107 12.60 15.55 -15.63
C GLU A 107 12.23 14.09 -15.89
N GLN A 108 11.28 13.82 -16.79
CA GLN A 108 10.91 12.46 -17.17
C GLN A 108 12.06 11.72 -17.85
N GLY A 109 12.83 12.39 -18.70
CA GLY A 109 14.01 11.83 -19.36
C GLY A 109 15.12 11.46 -18.36
N GLN A 110 15.36 12.28 -17.34
CA GLN A 110 16.36 12.01 -16.30
C GLN A 110 15.96 10.81 -15.42
N ILE A 111 14.67 10.65 -15.10
CA ILE A 111 14.18 9.51 -14.34
C ILE A 111 14.32 8.23 -15.15
N ALA A 112 13.91 8.24 -16.42
CA ALA A 112 14.03 7.09 -17.31
C ALA A 112 15.49 6.64 -17.44
N ASP A 113 16.41 7.58 -17.66
CA ASP A 113 17.85 7.28 -17.73
C ASP A 113 18.41 6.74 -16.39
N ARG A 114 17.93 7.23 -15.23
CA ARG A 114 18.29 6.62 -13.93
C ARG A 114 17.80 5.18 -13.81
N TYR A 115 16.60 4.88 -14.31
CA TYR A 115 16.07 3.51 -14.34
C TYR A 115 16.90 2.61 -15.26
N ASP A 116 17.18 3.04 -16.48
CA ASP A 116 17.90 2.25 -17.47
C ASP A 116 19.30 1.89 -16.96
N ARG A 117 20.03 2.86 -16.38
CA ARG A 117 21.34 2.60 -15.76
C ARG A 117 21.26 1.66 -14.56
N ALA A 118 20.20 1.75 -13.75
CA ALA A 118 20.03 0.86 -12.62
C ALA A 118 19.76 -0.58 -13.11
N LEU A 119 18.92 -0.75 -14.13
CA LEU A 119 18.61 -2.04 -14.74
C LEU A 119 19.85 -2.68 -15.39
N GLU A 120 20.63 -1.92 -16.15
CA GLU A 120 21.89 -2.41 -16.74
C GLU A 120 22.86 -2.93 -15.67
N ARG A 121 22.95 -2.24 -14.53
CA ARG A 121 23.80 -2.67 -13.42
C ARG A 121 23.21 -3.84 -12.63
N LEU A 122 21.90 -4.01 -12.66
CA LEU A 122 21.21 -5.13 -12.03
C LEU A 122 21.40 -6.44 -12.81
N ASP A 123 21.61 -6.36 -14.13
CA ASP A 123 21.94 -7.52 -14.98
C ASP A 123 23.43 -7.93 -14.91
N ASN A 124 24.22 -7.29 -14.04
CA ASN A 124 25.64 -7.55 -13.95
C ASN A 124 25.94 -8.85 -13.18
N ASP A 125 26.95 -9.63 -13.61
CA ASP A 125 27.38 -10.85 -12.91
C ASP A 125 27.88 -10.61 -11.48
N SER A 126 28.41 -9.42 -11.20
CA SER A 126 28.92 -9.04 -9.88
C SER A 126 27.81 -8.67 -8.91
N ALA A 127 27.63 -9.48 -7.86
CA ALA A 127 26.70 -9.21 -6.76
C ALA A 127 26.95 -7.84 -6.10
N THR A 128 28.20 -7.35 -6.07
CA THR A 128 28.51 -6.02 -5.53
C THR A 128 27.95 -4.90 -6.41
N ILE A 129 28.02 -5.04 -7.74
CA ILE A 129 27.48 -4.07 -8.69
C ILE A 129 25.96 -4.07 -8.63
N ARG A 130 25.34 -5.26 -8.63
CA ARG A 130 23.89 -5.41 -8.47
C ARG A 130 23.40 -4.80 -7.16
N ARG A 131 24.12 -4.98 -6.05
CA ARG A 131 23.78 -4.32 -4.78
C ARG A 131 23.77 -2.80 -4.88
N GLY A 132 24.74 -2.21 -5.59
CA GLY A 132 24.75 -0.77 -5.88
C GLY A 132 23.55 -0.33 -6.74
N ALA A 133 23.11 -1.17 -7.66
CA ALA A 133 21.90 -0.94 -8.46
C ALA A 133 20.63 -0.96 -7.60
N VAL A 134 20.52 -1.91 -6.66
CA VAL A 134 19.41 -1.99 -5.69
C VAL A 134 19.26 -0.68 -4.90
N PHE A 135 20.35 -0.14 -4.36
CA PHE A 135 20.30 1.14 -3.64
C PHE A 135 20.02 2.34 -4.55
N SER A 136 20.40 2.26 -5.83
CA SER A 136 20.01 3.28 -6.82
C SER A 136 18.50 3.26 -7.05
N LEU A 137 17.90 2.07 -7.13
CA LEU A 137 16.44 1.89 -7.23
C LEU A 137 15.72 2.35 -5.96
N GLN A 138 16.28 2.12 -4.77
CA GLN A 138 15.76 2.69 -3.52
C GLN A 138 15.71 4.22 -3.60
N GLY A 139 16.80 4.86 -4.02
CA GLY A 139 16.81 6.32 -4.17
C GLY A 139 15.74 6.83 -5.14
N ILE A 140 15.47 6.10 -6.23
CA ILE A 140 14.37 6.44 -7.14
C ILE A 140 13.00 6.29 -6.46
N MET A 141 12.82 5.24 -5.64
CA MET A 141 11.60 5.02 -4.86
C MET A 141 11.34 6.17 -3.86
N GLU A 142 12.38 6.65 -3.20
CA GLU A 142 12.32 7.76 -2.24
C GLU A 142 12.10 9.12 -2.94
N ASP A 143 12.78 9.37 -4.05
CA ASP A 143 12.65 10.60 -4.83
C ASP A 143 11.29 10.69 -5.56
N PHE A 144 10.76 9.54 -6.00
CA PHE A 144 9.54 9.45 -6.82
C PHE A 144 8.59 8.36 -6.31
N PRO A 145 7.86 8.60 -5.20
CA PRO A 145 6.98 7.60 -4.59
C PRO A 145 5.91 7.02 -5.51
N ARG A 146 5.48 7.78 -6.54
CA ARG A 146 4.53 7.30 -7.57
C ARG A 146 5.06 6.12 -8.40
N ASP A 147 6.38 5.94 -8.49
CA ASP A 147 7.03 4.89 -9.26
C ASP A 147 7.50 3.72 -8.38
N GLN A 148 7.31 3.79 -7.05
CA GLN A 148 7.54 2.69 -6.12
C GLN A 148 6.93 1.36 -6.57
N PRO A 149 5.69 1.30 -7.10
CA PRO A 149 5.11 0.05 -7.61
C PRO A 149 5.96 -0.65 -8.67
N LYS A 150 6.64 0.12 -9.54
CA LYS A 150 7.53 -0.41 -10.59
C LYS A 150 8.84 -0.92 -9.98
N VAL A 151 9.41 -0.15 -9.03
CA VAL A 151 10.63 -0.56 -8.31
C VAL A 151 10.39 -1.86 -7.55
N ILE A 152 9.24 -2.01 -6.89
CA ILE A 152 8.84 -3.24 -6.21
C ILE A 152 8.86 -4.42 -7.18
N ALA A 153 8.20 -4.28 -8.33
CA ALA A 153 8.15 -5.33 -9.34
C ALA A 153 9.55 -5.72 -9.86
N MET A 154 10.43 -4.74 -10.08
CA MET A 154 11.80 -4.97 -10.55
C MET A 154 12.64 -5.70 -9.49
N LEU A 155 12.66 -5.22 -8.25
CA LEU A 155 13.43 -5.83 -7.17
C LEU A 155 12.88 -7.22 -6.78
N ALA A 156 11.57 -7.41 -6.82
CA ALA A 156 10.95 -8.71 -6.63
C ALA A 156 11.36 -9.72 -7.72
N ALA A 157 11.36 -9.28 -8.99
CA ALA A 157 11.87 -10.10 -10.10
C ALA A 157 13.37 -10.42 -9.96
N HIS A 158 14.16 -9.44 -9.52
CA HIS A 158 15.58 -9.63 -9.21
C HIS A 158 15.79 -10.71 -8.15
N ILE A 159 15.06 -10.64 -7.04
CA ILE A 159 15.11 -11.65 -5.97
C ILE A 159 14.76 -13.03 -6.54
N ARG A 160 13.64 -13.17 -7.25
CA ARG A 160 13.23 -14.47 -7.82
C ARG A 160 14.26 -15.05 -8.80
N THR A 161 14.98 -14.20 -9.52
CA THR A 161 15.98 -14.63 -10.51
C THR A 161 17.31 -15.03 -9.86
N HIS A 162 17.76 -14.30 -8.82
CA HIS A 162 19.09 -14.49 -8.23
C HIS A 162 19.08 -15.30 -6.93
N ALA A 163 17.95 -15.37 -6.22
CA ALA A 163 17.75 -16.21 -5.05
C ALA A 163 17.44 -17.66 -5.47
N THR A 164 18.45 -18.30 -6.07
CA THR A 164 18.37 -19.71 -6.50
C THR A 164 18.92 -20.64 -5.41
N LYS A 165 18.56 -21.93 -5.46
CA LYS A 165 19.05 -22.97 -4.53
C LYS A 165 20.57 -22.97 -4.30
N LYS A 166 21.38 -22.53 -5.28
CA LYS A 166 22.85 -22.47 -5.17
C LYS A 166 23.36 -21.21 -4.44
N LEU A 167 22.62 -20.11 -4.53
CA LEU A 167 23.02 -18.76 -4.09
C LEU A 167 22.14 -18.21 -2.96
N SER A 168 21.29 -19.03 -2.35
CA SER A 168 20.20 -18.59 -1.48
C SER A 168 20.58 -18.08 -0.09
N THR A 169 21.85 -18.17 0.32
CA THR A 169 22.27 -17.68 1.65
C THR A 169 22.67 -16.20 1.58
N PRO A 170 22.44 -15.40 2.64
CA PRO A 170 22.75 -13.96 2.62
C PRO A 170 24.21 -13.62 2.25
N GLU A 171 25.15 -14.47 2.67
CA GLU A 171 26.57 -14.32 2.33
C GLU A 171 26.85 -14.49 0.83
N LYS A 172 26.08 -15.35 0.16
CA LYS A 172 26.29 -15.70 -1.26
C LYS A 172 25.55 -14.78 -2.22
N ALA A 173 24.41 -14.23 -1.79
CA ALA A 173 23.62 -13.28 -2.57
C ALA A 173 23.32 -12.02 -1.75
N PRO A 174 24.33 -11.21 -1.45
CA PRO A 174 24.14 -10.03 -0.60
C PRO A 174 23.37 -8.90 -1.32
N ASP A 175 23.27 -8.93 -2.65
CA ASP A 175 22.35 -8.12 -3.44
C ASP A 175 20.89 -8.53 -3.23
N VAL A 176 20.59 -9.83 -3.10
CA VAL A 176 19.25 -10.32 -2.75
C VAL A 176 18.86 -9.83 -1.36
N GLN A 177 19.78 -9.92 -0.38
CA GLN A 177 19.51 -9.40 0.97
C GLN A 177 19.30 -7.88 0.98
N ALA A 178 20.03 -7.12 0.16
CA ALA A 178 19.79 -5.69 0.01
C ALA A 178 18.43 -5.40 -0.64
N ALA A 179 18.04 -6.17 -1.67
CA ALA A 179 16.74 -6.01 -2.32
C ALA A 179 15.60 -6.32 -1.35
N LEU A 180 15.73 -7.38 -0.54
CA LEU A 180 14.80 -7.68 0.54
C LEU A 180 14.71 -6.52 1.52
N PHE A 181 15.84 -5.98 2.00
CA PHE A 181 15.84 -4.85 2.92
C PHE A 181 15.08 -3.63 2.35
N VAL A 182 15.37 -3.25 1.10
CA VAL A 182 14.70 -2.12 0.45
C VAL A 182 13.19 -2.36 0.35
N LEU A 183 12.79 -3.57 -0.04
CA LEU A 183 11.38 -3.91 -0.17
C LEU A 183 10.71 -3.90 1.20
N THR A 184 11.25 -4.59 2.21
CA THR A 184 10.58 -4.78 3.49
C THR A 184 10.59 -3.57 4.42
N HIS A 185 11.38 -2.54 4.10
CA HIS A 185 11.46 -1.27 4.85
C HIS A 185 10.92 -0.07 4.06
N ARG A 186 10.24 -0.32 2.92
CA ARG A 186 9.58 0.74 2.14
C ARG A 186 8.37 1.30 2.89
N ASP A 187 7.88 2.46 2.47
CA ASP A 187 6.60 2.99 2.96
C ASP A 187 5.43 2.35 2.18
N PRO A 188 4.62 1.47 2.79
CA PRO A 188 3.55 0.77 2.09
C PRO A 188 2.45 1.68 1.55
N VAL A 189 2.35 2.95 1.99
CA VAL A 189 1.36 3.91 1.47
C VAL A 189 1.53 4.18 -0.03
N HIS A 190 2.73 3.91 -0.56
CA HIS A 190 3.11 4.15 -1.95
C HIS A 190 3.07 2.88 -2.83
N ASP A 191 2.68 1.73 -2.29
CA ASP A 191 2.59 0.47 -3.04
C ASP A 191 1.46 0.47 -4.08
N GLY A 192 0.45 1.32 -3.90
CA GLY A 192 -0.75 1.34 -4.73
C GLY A 192 -1.49 0.00 -4.67
N ALA A 193 -1.69 -0.64 -5.83
CA ALA A 193 -2.31 -1.96 -5.92
C ALA A 193 -1.28 -3.10 -6.01
N THR A 194 0.03 -2.79 -5.99
CA THR A 194 1.08 -3.78 -6.17
C THR A 194 1.22 -4.61 -4.90
N ARG A 195 1.19 -5.94 -5.08
CA ARG A 195 1.55 -6.91 -4.06
C ARG A 195 3.01 -7.32 -4.26
N LEU A 196 3.76 -7.44 -3.18
CA LEU A 196 5.12 -7.98 -3.21
C LEU A 196 5.09 -9.46 -3.61
N ASP A 197 5.66 -9.80 -4.77
CA ASP A 197 5.70 -11.16 -5.34
C ASP A 197 7.08 -11.81 -5.14
N LEU A 198 7.17 -12.69 -4.14
CA LEU A 198 8.37 -13.45 -3.77
C LEU A 198 8.15 -14.96 -3.97
N ARG A 199 7.22 -15.35 -4.84
CA ARG A 199 6.92 -16.76 -5.12
C ARG A 199 8.15 -17.54 -5.55
N ASP A 200 8.24 -18.76 -5.06
CA ASP A 200 9.29 -19.74 -5.36
C ASP A 200 10.74 -19.25 -5.09
N ALA A 201 10.92 -18.11 -4.43
CA ALA A 201 12.24 -17.56 -4.13
C ALA A 201 12.97 -18.42 -3.08
N TYR A 202 14.26 -18.69 -3.28
CA TYR A 202 15.08 -19.40 -2.30
C TYR A 202 15.76 -18.38 -1.37
N LEU A 203 15.13 -18.15 -0.22
CA LEU A 203 15.50 -17.15 0.77
C LEU A 203 16.07 -17.80 2.04
N ILE A 204 16.87 -18.87 1.89
CA ILE A 204 17.38 -19.68 3.01
C ILE A 204 18.27 -18.83 3.93
N GLY A 205 17.88 -18.69 5.20
CA GLY A 205 18.64 -17.91 6.17
C GLY A 205 18.55 -16.40 5.97
N ALA A 206 17.59 -15.92 5.15
CA ALA A 206 17.38 -14.49 4.94
C ALA A 206 17.11 -13.77 6.27
N SER A 207 17.64 -12.56 6.41
CA SER A 207 17.34 -11.67 7.53
C SER A 207 16.16 -10.79 7.17
N LEU A 208 15.03 -11.02 7.85
CA LEU A 208 13.73 -10.39 7.64
C LEU A 208 13.08 -10.02 8.98
N GLN A 209 13.90 -9.77 10.01
CA GLN A 209 13.40 -9.33 11.32
C GLN A 209 12.69 -7.98 11.17
N GLY A 210 11.47 -7.88 11.70
CA GLY A 210 10.64 -6.68 11.63
C GLY A 210 10.20 -6.31 10.20
N ALA A 211 10.34 -7.23 9.24
CA ALA A 211 10.04 -6.96 7.84
C ALA A 211 8.54 -6.73 7.60
N ASP A 212 8.18 -5.72 6.78
CA ASP A 212 6.84 -5.61 6.22
C ASP A 212 6.69 -6.51 4.98
N LEU A 213 5.98 -7.62 5.19
CA LEU A 213 5.58 -8.61 4.20
C LEU A 213 4.04 -8.71 4.14
N THR A 214 3.33 -7.66 4.57
CA THR A 214 1.88 -7.60 4.60
C THR A 214 1.30 -7.95 3.24
N LYS A 215 0.41 -8.94 3.20
CA LYS A 215 -0.24 -9.45 1.99
C LYS A 215 0.72 -9.94 0.90
N ALA A 216 2.01 -10.11 1.15
CA ALA A 216 2.98 -10.58 0.16
C ALA A 216 2.61 -11.98 -0.36
N ASP A 217 2.96 -12.26 -1.61
CA ASP A 217 2.85 -13.61 -2.18
C ASP A 217 4.19 -14.33 -2.05
N LEU A 218 4.24 -15.27 -1.13
CA LEU A 218 5.38 -16.13 -0.80
C LEU A 218 5.06 -17.60 -1.14
N THR A 219 4.10 -17.84 -2.04
CA THR A 219 3.72 -19.20 -2.45
C THR A 219 4.96 -19.97 -2.92
N GLY A 220 5.20 -21.14 -2.33
CA GLY A 220 6.34 -22.00 -2.66
C GLY A 220 7.72 -21.46 -2.26
N ALA A 221 7.82 -20.29 -1.62
CA ALA A 221 9.09 -19.72 -1.20
C ALA A 221 9.83 -20.61 -0.19
N VAL A 222 11.17 -20.62 -0.24
CA VAL A 222 12.02 -21.41 0.67
C VAL A 222 12.67 -20.47 1.68
N LEU A 223 12.09 -20.38 2.87
CA LEU A 223 12.49 -19.53 3.99
C LEU A 223 13.16 -20.33 5.14
N THR A 224 13.66 -21.53 4.83
CA THR A 224 14.29 -22.42 5.80
C THR A 224 15.40 -21.69 6.57
N LYS A 225 15.36 -21.75 7.90
CA LYS A 225 16.32 -21.09 8.83
C LYS A 225 16.39 -19.56 8.72
N SER A 226 15.44 -18.91 8.06
CA SER A 226 15.37 -17.45 7.98
C SER A 226 14.95 -16.84 9.31
N ASP A 227 15.26 -15.56 9.47
CA ASP A 227 14.91 -14.77 10.65
C ASP A 227 13.74 -13.84 10.30
N LEU A 228 12.53 -14.17 10.74
CA LEU A 228 11.28 -13.42 10.57
C LEU A 228 10.70 -12.98 11.93
N GLN A 229 11.55 -12.84 12.96
CA GLN A 229 11.13 -12.31 14.25
C GLN A 229 10.45 -10.95 14.09
N ASP A 230 9.31 -10.76 14.74
CA ASP A 230 8.52 -9.52 14.71
C ASP A 230 8.10 -9.04 13.31
N ALA A 231 8.19 -9.90 12.28
CA ALA A 231 7.80 -9.54 10.92
C ALA A 231 6.28 -9.44 10.78
N ASP A 232 5.80 -8.50 9.95
CA ASP A 232 4.39 -8.41 9.59
C ASP A 232 4.12 -9.21 8.31
N LEU A 233 3.45 -10.34 8.46
CA LEU A 233 3.00 -11.26 7.41
C LEU A 233 1.46 -11.28 7.35
N SER A 234 0.78 -10.26 7.88
CA SER A 234 -0.68 -10.22 7.96
C SER A 234 -1.30 -10.35 6.56
N GLY A 235 -2.17 -11.34 6.38
CA GLY A 235 -2.80 -11.68 5.11
C GLY A 235 -1.84 -12.16 4.00
N ALA A 236 -0.59 -12.49 4.31
CA ALA A 236 0.36 -13.02 3.34
C ALA A 236 -0.05 -14.41 2.83
N ILE A 237 0.36 -14.73 1.60
CA ILE A 237 0.09 -16.02 0.97
C ILE A 237 1.38 -16.86 1.05
N LEU A 238 1.41 -17.83 1.95
CA LEU A 238 2.53 -18.72 2.24
C LEU A 238 2.24 -20.18 1.84
N ARG A 239 1.29 -20.38 0.93
CA ARG A 239 0.89 -21.70 0.45
C ARG A 239 2.09 -22.51 0.00
N ARG A 240 2.25 -23.71 0.56
CA ARG A 240 3.35 -24.64 0.21
C ARG A 240 4.76 -24.06 0.42
N ALA A 241 4.90 -22.96 1.16
CA ALA A 241 6.20 -22.40 1.50
C ALA A 241 6.95 -23.32 2.48
N SER A 242 8.29 -23.28 2.45
CA SER A 242 9.14 -24.00 3.41
C SER A 242 9.66 -23.03 4.46
N LEU A 243 9.10 -23.08 5.66
CA LEU A 243 9.44 -22.30 6.86
C LEU A 243 10.16 -23.19 7.91
N LYS A 244 10.86 -24.23 7.46
CA LYS A 244 11.53 -25.18 8.35
C LYS A 244 12.59 -24.49 9.19
N GLN A 245 12.54 -24.69 10.50
CA GLN A 245 13.50 -24.09 11.45
C GLN A 245 13.59 -22.55 11.36
N THR A 246 12.55 -21.90 10.84
CA THR A 246 12.47 -20.45 10.72
C THR A 246 12.13 -19.84 12.07
N LYS A 247 12.69 -18.67 12.36
CA LYS A 247 12.37 -17.87 13.55
C LYS A 247 11.20 -16.94 13.22
N LEU A 248 10.07 -17.10 13.90
CA LEU A 248 8.83 -16.35 13.72
C LEU A 248 8.30 -15.84 15.06
N GLN A 249 9.17 -15.68 16.07
CA GLN A 249 8.76 -15.17 17.37
C GLN A 249 8.14 -13.79 17.23
N GLY A 250 6.97 -13.57 17.83
CA GLY A 250 6.25 -12.30 17.75
C GLY A 250 5.77 -11.90 16.35
N ALA A 251 5.88 -12.77 15.34
CA ALA A 251 5.46 -12.45 13.98
C ALA A 251 3.93 -12.27 13.89
N ALA A 252 3.49 -11.27 13.13
CA ALA A 252 2.08 -11.06 12.84
C ALA A 252 1.68 -11.86 11.58
N LEU A 253 0.90 -12.92 11.75
CA LEU A 253 0.43 -13.83 10.71
C LEU A 253 -1.11 -13.84 10.61
N SER A 254 -1.78 -12.81 11.16
CA SER A 254 -3.24 -12.71 11.15
C SER A 254 -3.79 -12.85 9.72
N GLY A 255 -4.74 -13.76 9.53
CA GLY A 255 -5.35 -14.06 8.23
C GLY A 255 -4.40 -14.59 7.14
N ALA A 256 -3.16 -14.97 7.47
CA ALA A 256 -2.22 -15.50 6.50
C ALA A 256 -2.65 -16.88 5.98
N ASP A 257 -2.36 -17.19 4.71
CA ASP A 257 -2.62 -18.49 4.11
C ASP A 257 -1.35 -19.36 4.09
N LEU A 258 -1.20 -20.20 5.11
CA LEU A 258 -0.14 -21.19 5.30
C LEU A 258 -0.56 -22.60 4.84
N THR A 259 -1.60 -22.72 3.98
CA THR A 259 -2.11 -24.02 3.53
C THR A 259 -0.98 -24.88 2.96
N SER A 260 -0.81 -26.08 3.52
CA SER A 260 0.25 -27.04 3.13
C SER A 260 1.68 -26.51 3.25
N ALA A 261 1.93 -25.47 4.05
CA ALA A 261 3.27 -24.99 4.33
C ALA A 261 4.03 -25.99 5.22
N ALA A 262 5.36 -26.02 5.09
CA ALA A 262 6.24 -26.86 5.90
C ALA A 262 6.92 -26.02 6.97
N LEU A 263 6.46 -26.12 8.21
CA LEU A 263 6.94 -25.38 9.37
C LEU A 263 7.76 -26.24 10.33
N THR A 264 8.19 -27.45 9.94
CA THR A 264 8.91 -28.37 10.86
C THR A 264 10.00 -27.66 11.67
N GLY A 265 9.91 -27.70 13.00
CA GLY A 265 10.89 -27.09 13.90
C GLY A 265 10.93 -25.56 13.89
N ALA A 266 9.96 -24.87 13.28
CA ALA A 266 9.84 -23.42 13.35
C ALA A 266 9.50 -22.97 14.77
N ASN A 267 9.92 -21.76 15.12
CA ASN A 267 9.56 -21.15 16.40
C ASN A 267 8.60 -19.98 16.16
N LEU A 268 7.36 -20.16 16.59
CA LEU A 268 6.21 -19.26 16.52
C LEU A 268 5.79 -18.78 17.93
N THR A 269 6.71 -18.76 18.89
CA THR A 269 6.43 -18.23 20.24
C THR A 269 5.86 -16.82 20.16
N GLU A 270 4.75 -16.57 20.84
CA GLU A 270 4.04 -15.26 20.85
C GLU A 270 3.58 -14.76 19.46
N ALA A 271 3.54 -15.62 18.44
CA ALA A 271 3.05 -15.23 17.13
C ALA A 271 1.53 -15.04 17.11
N ASP A 272 1.06 -14.07 16.33
CA ASP A 272 -0.37 -13.85 16.06
C ASP A 272 -0.78 -14.62 14.80
N LEU A 273 -1.49 -15.72 14.95
CA LEU A 273 -2.05 -16.57 13.90
C LEU A 273 -3.58 -16.48 13.85
N THR A 274 -4.17 -15.39 14.36
CA THR A 274 -5.63 -15.20 14.35
C THR A 274 -6.19 -15.30 12.93
N ASP A 275 -7.28 -16.02 12.75
CA ASP A 275 -7.93 -16.26 11.45
C ASP A 275 -7.02 -16.89 10.37
N ALA A 276 -5.82 -17.38 10.71
CA ALA A 276 -4.87 -17.94 9.75
C ALA A 276 -5.33 -19.30 9.21
N ARG A 277 -4.93 -19.62 7.98
CA ARG A 277 -5.20 -20.92 7.35
C ARG A 277 -3.95 -21.79 7.38
N LEU A 278 -3.96 -22.81 8.22
CA LEU A 278 -2.91 -23.81 8.39
C LEU A 278 -3.36 -25.20 7.90
N ASP A 279 -4.38 -25.27 7.03
CA ASP A 279 -4.94 -26.53 6.54
C ASP A 279 -3.82 -27.40 5.92
N SER A 280 -3.67 -28.63 6.41
CA SER A 280 -2.65 -29.58 5.99
C SER A 280 -1.20 -29.09 6.12
N ALA A 281 -0.93 -28.09 6.96
CA ALA A 281 0.42 -27.65 7.26
C ALA A 281 1.19 -28.70 8.09
N ASP A 282 2.50 -28.81 7.85
CA ASP A 282 3.41 -29.62 8.67
C ASP A 282 4.01 -28.76 9.78
N LEU A 283 3.43 -28.87 10.98
CA LEU A 283 3.83 -28.20 12.21
C LEU A 283 4.60 -29.15 13.15
N LYS A 284 5.21 -30.21 12.63
CA LYS A 284 5.93 -31.17 13.47
C LYS A 284 7.06 -30.47 14.23
N SER A 285 7.11 -30.71 15.54
CA SER A 285 8.15 -30.15 16.43
C SER A 285 8.22 -28.62 16.43
N THR A 286 7.13 -27.91 16.10
CA THR A 286 7.09 -26.44 16.20
C THR A 286 6.90 -25.97 17.63
N THR A 287 7.49 -24.83 17.97
CA THR A 287 7.18 -24.11 19.22
C THR A 287 6.09 -23.08 18.94
N LEU A 288 4.93 -23.23 19.56
CA LEU A 288 3.74 -22.35 19.48
C LEU A 288 3.39 -21.77 20.86
N MET A 289 4.34 -21.75 21.80
CA MET A 289 4.12 -21.24 23.15
C MET A 289 3.55 -19.82 23.12
N HIS A 290 2.47 -19.57 23.86
CA HIS A 290 1.79 -18.27 23.90
C HIS A 290 1.29 -17.74 22.54
N ALA A 291 1.25 -18.57 21.50
CA ALA A 291 0.74 -18.14 20.20
C ALA A 291 -0.79 -17.96 20.23
N ASP A 292 -1.27 -16.96 19.50
CA ASP A 292 -2.70 -16.70 19.32
C ASP A 292 -3.20 -17.36 18.04
N LEU A 293 -3.93 -18.46 18.15
CA LEU A 293 -4.49 -19.23 17.05
C LEU A 293 -6.02 -19.11 16.99
N ARG A 294 -6.60 -18.04 17.58
CA ARG A 294 -8.06 -17.90 17.62
C ARG A 294 -8.64 -17.89 16.21
N ASN A 295 -9.72 -18.65 16.01
CA ASN A 295 -10.40 -18.87 14.73
C ASN A 295 -9.52 -19.45 13.60
N ALA A 296 -8.30 -19.92 13.89
CA ALA A 296 -7.43 -20.49 12.86
C ALA A 296 -7.96 -21.83 12.35
N SER A 297 -7.70 -22.13 11.08
CA SER A 297 -8.02 -23.43 10.48
C SER A 297 -6.79 -24.33 10.44
N LEU A 298 -6.73 -25.33 11.30
CA LEU A 298 -5.65 -26.33 11.41
C LEU A 298 -6.11 -27.71 10.92
N ASN A 299 -7.09 -27.77 10.02
CA ASN A 299 -7.64 -29.05 9.58
C ASN A 299 -6.56 -29.90 8.91
N LYS A 300 -6.44 -31.16 9.34
CA LYS A 300 -5.42 -32.11 8.86
C LYS A 300 -3.98 -31.63 9.05
N ALA A 301 -3.74 -30.64 9.91
CA ALA A 301 -2.39 -30.20 10.22
C ALA A 301 -1.65 -31.26 11.05
N GLY A 302 -0.34 -31.40 10.80
CA GLY A 302 0.52 -32.32 11.55
C GLY A 302 1.22 -31.59 12.68
N LEU A 303 0.71 -31.68 13.91
CA LEU A 303 1.21 -31.04 15.13
C LEU A 303 2.00 -32.02 16.02
N ARG A 304 2.51 -33.13 15.47
CA ARG A 304 3.26 -34.11 16.27
C ARG A 304 4.44 -33.44 16.97
N GLN A 305 4.59 -33.68 18.28
CA GLN A 305 5.67 -33.11 19.08
C GLN A 305 5.71 -31.57 19.10
N ALA A 306 4.62 -30.89 18.71
CA ALA A 306 4.53 -29.44 18.82
C ALA A 306 4.30 -29.02 20.28
N ASP A 307 4.87 -27.89 20.66
CA ASP A 307 4.65 -27.27 21.98
C ASP A 307 3.61 -26.15 21.85
N LEU A 308 2.42 -26.39 22.36
CA LEU A 308 1.27 -25.48 22.37
C LEU A 308 1.03 -24.89 23.78
N THR A 309 2.02 -24.96 24.67
CA THR A 309 1.90 -24.48 26.04
C THR A 309 1.40 -23.03 26.06
N ASP A 310 0.27 -22.82 26.72
CA ASP A 310 -0.37 -21.51 26.91
C ASP A 310 -0.79 -20.82 25.61
N ALA A 311 -0.93 -21.56 24.51
CA ALA A 311 -1.51 -21.05 23.26
C ALA A 311 -3.04 -20.85 23.39
N ASP A 312 -3.60 -19.96 22.57
CA ASP A 312 -5.05 -19.75 22.48
C ASP A 312 -5.62 -20.32 21.18
N LEU A 313 -6.37 -21.43 21.26
CA LEU A 313 -7.06 -22.07 20.14
C LEU A 313 -8.56 -21.73 20.10
N GLY A 314 -8.99 -20.63 20.73
CA GLY A 314 -10.38 -20.25 20.83
C GLY A 314 -11.07 -20.17 19.46
N GLY A 315 -12.12 -20.96 19.22
CA GLY A 315 -12.82 -21.03 17.93
C GLY A 315 -12.05 -21.69 16.78
N ALA A 316 -10.84 -22.21 17.03
CA ALA A 316 -10.03 -22.85 16.01
C ALA A 316 -10.63 -24.21 15.57
N SER A 317 -10.32 -24.62 14.34
CA SER A 317 -10.75 -25.92 13.79
C SER A 317 -9.58 -26.86 13.60
N LEU A 318 -9.60 -28.01 14.28
CA LEU A 318 -8.54 -29.04 14.22
C LEU A 318 -9.06 -30.34 13.59
N VAL A 319 -10.00 -30.28 12.65
CA VAL A 319 -10.60 -31.48 12.08
C VAL A 319 -9.56 -32.36 11.41
N GLY A 320 -9.37 -33.59 11.90
CA GLY A 320 -8.39 -34.54 11.39
C GLY A 320 -6.93 -34.18 11.70
N ALA A 321 -6.67 -33.24 12.61
CA ALA A 321 -5.31 -32.86 12.98
C ALA A 321 -4.62 -33.97 13.78
N ASP A 322 -3.29 -34.04 13.66
CA ASP A 322 -2.45 -35.00 14.38
C ASP A 322 -1.67 -34.31 15.51
N LEU A 323 -2.10 -34.52 16.74
CA LEU A 323 -1.53 -33.95 17.98
C LEU A 323 -0.75 -35.00 18.79
N ALA A 324 -0.32 -36.12 18.20
CA ALA A 324 0.45 -37.10 18.96
C ALA A 324 1.73 -36.49 19.53
N GLU A 325 1.98 -36.75 20.82
CA GLU A 325 3.15 -36.24 21.55
C GLU A 325 3.21 -34.71 21.61
N ALA A 326 2.13 -33.98 21.28
CA ALA A 326 2.08 -32.53 21.44
C ALA A 326 1.98 -32.15 22.93
N GLU A 327 2.70 -31.12 23.33
CA GLU A 327 2.64 -30.55 24.68
C GLU A 327 1.53 -29.49 24.72
N LEU A 328 0.51 -29.68 25.54
CA LEU A 328 -0.67 -28.79 25.57
C LEU A 328 -0.65 -27.78 26.73
N GLY A 329 0.08 -28.03 27.81
CA GLY A 329 0.16 -27.10 28.95
C GLY A 329 -1.20 -26.54 29.39
N THR A 330 -1.32 -25.21 29.51
CA THR A 330 -2.61 -24.54 29.80
C THR A 330 -3.33 -23.98 28.56
N VAL A 331 -3.27 -24.70 27.43
CA VAL A 331 -3.91 -24.30 26.16
C VAL A 331 -5.39 -23.96 26.34
N ARG A 332 -5.81 -22.85 25.75
CA ARG A 332 -7.22 -22.41 25.76
C ARG A 332 -7.96 -23.05 24.59
N LEU A 333 -9.08 -23.70 24.85
CA LEU A 333 -9.85 -24.49 23.87
C LEU A 333 -11.32 -24.03 23.75
N ASP A 334 -11.61 -22.79 24.12
CA ASP A 334 -12.97 -22.25 24.08
C ASP A 334 -13.54 -22.32 22.66
N ASP A 335 -14.70 -22.96 22.46
CA ASP A 335 -15.33 -23.13 21.13
C ASP A 335 -14.45 -23.82 20.05
N THR A 336 -13.39 -24.52 20.45
CA THR A 336 -12.51 -25.24 19.52
C THR A 336 -13.17 -26.51 18.95
N VAL A 337 -13.04 -26.74 17.64
CA VAL A 337 -13.59 -27.92 16.96
C VAL A 337 -12.55 -29.05 16.93
N LEU A 338 -12.78 -30.11 17.72
CA LEU A 338 -11.89 -31.29 17.88
C LEU A 338 -12.49 -32.58 17.29
N THR A 339 -12.76 -32.59 15.98
CA THR A 339 -13.28 -33.78 15.28
C THR A 339 -12.15 -34.61 14.66
N ASP A 340 -12.16 -35.94 14.81
CA ASP A 340 -11.18 -36.87 14.23
C ASP A 340 -9.70 -36.53 14.55
N VAL A 341 -9.46 -35.89 15.69
CA VAL A 341 -8.10 -35.54 16.14
C VAL A 341 -7.36 -36.76 16.66
N HIS A 342 -6.14 -37.01 16.17
CA HIS A 342 -5.23 -37.97 16.78
C HIS A 342 -4.61 -37.34 18.04
N ARG A 343 -5.02 -37.81 19.22
CA ARG A 343 -4.77 -37.14 20.49
C ARG A 343 -3.39 -37.50 21.09
N PRO A 344 -2.78 -36.60 21.88
CA PRO A 344 -1.74 -36.99 22.83
C PRO A 344 -2.35 -37.92 23.90
N GLU A 345 -1.59 -38.88 24.41
CA GLU A 345 -2.08 -39.78 25.46
C GLU A 345 -2.41 -38.98 26.74
N GLY A 346 -3.68 -38.89 27.13
CA GLY A 346 -4.10 -38.46 28.47
C GLY A 346 -4.62 -37.02 28.65
N ASP A 347 -4.45 -36.11 27.68
CA ASP A 347 -4.50 -34.66 28.01
C ASP A 347 -5.67 -33.84 27.41
N LEU A 348 -6.46 -34.37 26.47
CA LEU A 348 -7.57 -33.60 25.88
C LEU A 348 -8.94 -33.97 26.48
N PRO A 349 -9.82 -32.98 26.75
CA PRO A 349 -11.20 -33.25 27.12
C PRO A 349 -11.90 -34.06 26.01
N PRO A 350 -12.90 -34.90 26.37
CA PRO A 350 -13.64 -35.68 25.38
C PRO A 350 -14.30 -34.76 24.35
N SER A 351 -14.29 -35.17 23.08
CA SER A 351 -14.90 -34.45 21.96
C SER A 351 -16.36 -34.12 22.24
N SER A 352 -16.73 -32.84 22.14
CA SER A 352 -18.12 -32.41 22.14
C SER A 352 -18.89 -33.13 21.02
N PRO A 353 -20.08 -33.69 21.29
CA PRO A 353 -20.88 -34.32 20.26
C PRO A 353 -21.24 -33.29 19.17
N PRO A 354 -21.38 -33.72 17.89
CA PRO A 354 -21.81 -32.82 16.83
C PRO A 354 -23.14 -32.15 17.22
N PRO A 355 -23.40 -30.90 16.77
CA PRO A 355 -24.66 -30.23 17.05
C PRO A 355 -25.80 -31.13 16.57
N THR A 356 -26.60 -31.62 17.51
CA THR A 356 -27.73 -32.48 17.20
C THR A 356 -28.72 -31.66 16.39
N SER A 357 -28.97 -32.06 15.14
CA SER A 357 -30.10 -31.57 14.39
C SER A 357 -31.36 -31.95 15.16
N SER A 358 -32.03 -30.95 15.73
CA SER A 358 -33.31 -31.16 16.38
C SER A 358 -34.27 -31.76 15.35
N PRO A 359 -34.94 -32.89 15.64
CA PRO A 359 -35.94 -33.42 14.72
C PRO A 359 -37.07 -32.39 14.55
N PRO A 360 -37.66 -32.26 13.34
CA PRO A 360 -38.74 -31.32 13.11
C PRO A 360 -39.88 -31.62 14.08
N THR A 361 -40.33 -30.60 14.80
CA THR A 361 -41.51 -30.67 15.67
C THR A 361 -42.71 -31.10 14.83
N PRO A 362 -43.50 -32.10 15.28
CA PRO A 362 -44.67 -32.52 14.53
C PRO A 362 -45.70 -31.37 14.53
N SER A 363 -45.97 -30.87 13.33
CA SER A 363 -47.06 -29.96 13.03
C SER A 363 -48.39 -30.60 13.45
N THR A 364 -48.96 -30.14 14.56
CA THR A 364 -50.35 -30.42 14.92
C THR A 364 -51.24 -29.50 14.10
N ASP A 365 -51.65 -29.95 12.92
CA ASP A 365 -52.70 -29.30 12.14
C ASP A 365 -54.07 -29.88 12.55
N PRO A 366 -54.95 -29.12 13.22
CA PRO A 366 -56.23 -29.61 13.68
C PRO A 366 -57.30 -29.40 12.61
N ARG A 367 -57.12 -29.93 11.40
CA ARG A 367 -58.18 -29.92 10.38
C ARG A 367 -58.13 -31.17 9.51
N THR A 368 -58.82 -32.21 9.95
CA THR A 368 -59.59 -33.09 9.06
C THR A 368 -60.56 -33.90 9.92
N ARG A 369 -61.78 -33.35 10.08
CA ARG A 369 -62.98 -34.09 10.49
C ARG A 369 -63.64 -34.64 9.23
N HIS A 370 -63.95 -35.94 9.26
CA HIS A 370 -65.10 -36.63 8.64
C HIS A 370 -65.20 -36.78 7.11
N PRO A 371 -66.01 -37.75 6.63
CA PRO A 371 -66.91 -38.68 7.34
C PRO A 371 -66.31 -40.05 7.65
#